data_AF-A0A817ZKK6-F1
#
_entry.id   AF-A0A817ZKK6-F1
#
_cell.length_a   1.000
_cell.length_b   1.000
_cell.length_c   1.000
_cell.angle_alpha   90.00
_cell.angle_beta   90.00
_cell.angle_gamma   90.00
#
_symmetry.space_group_name_H-M   'P 1'
#
loop_
_entity.id
_entity.type
_entity.pdbx_description
1 polymer ?
#
loop_
_entity_poly.entity_id
_entity_poly.type
_entity_poly.pdbx_seq_one_letter_code
_entity_poly.pdbx_strand_id
1 'polypeptide(L)'
;MYPNFSVSTSFGLPVPYQTPISPPLSVGTQIHVSGTPTGSRFEVNLKNYQDDIVLHFNPRFDDYALILNSAQRGAWGQEERQSLPMQRGIRFTLVIMATNKEYSEST
;
A
#
# COMPACT_ATOMS: atom_id res chain seq x y z
N MET A 1 -17.34 -12.18 11.37
CA MET A 1 -17.80 -11.27 10.31
C MET A 1 -17.30 -9.88 10.69
N TYR A 2 -16.20 -9.41 10.10
CA TYR A 2 -15.65 -8.10 10.43
C TYR A 2 -16.45 -7.01 9.70
N PRO A 3 -16.88 -5.92 10.36
CA PRO A 3 -17.64 -4.87 9.71
C PRO A 3 -16.77 -4.14 8.66
N ASN A 4 -17.31 -4.01 7.45
CA ASN A 4 -16.72 -3.22 6.38
C ASN A 4 -16.88 -1.73 6.72
N PHE A 5 -15.82 -1.09 7.20
CA PHE A 5 -15.74 0.37 7.23
C PHE A 5 -15.18 0.85 5.89
N SER A 6 -16.05 1.31 4.99
CA SER A 6 -15.64 2.00 3.78
C SER A 6 -15.52 3.51 4.06
N VAL A 7 -14.31 3.98 4.29
CA VAL A 7 -14.02 5.41 4.17
C VAL A 7 -13.84 5.69 2.67
N SER A 8 -14.89 6.22 2.03
CA SER A 8 -14.83 6.67 0.63
C SER A 8 -14.40 8.12 0.60
N THR A 9 -13.15 8.37 0.22
CA THR A 9 -12.67 9.73 -0.08
C THR A 9 -12.87 10.04 -1.57
N SER A 10 -13.25 11.29 -1.80
CA SER A 10 -13.82 11.89 -3.01
C SER A 10 -12.97 11.74 -4.29
N PHE A 11 -13.63 11.74 -5.44
CA PHE A 11 -13.00 11.89 -6.76
C PHE A 11 -12.07 13.12 -6.78
N GLY A 12 -10.83 12.96 -7.28
CA GLY A 12 -9.91 14.07 -7.51
C GLY A 12 -8.96 14.44 -6.36
N LEU A 13 -8.54 13.47 -5.53
CA LEU A 13 -7.53 13.72 -4.50
C LEU A 13 -6.22 14.25 -5.12
N PRO A 14 -5.58 15.28 -4.52
CA PRO A 14 -4.30 15.77 -4.99
C PRO A 14 -3.22 14.69 -4.82
N VAL A 15 -2.24 14.64 -5.72
CA VAL A 15 -1.06 13.77 -5.58
C VAL A 15 0.16 14.67 -5.33
N PRO A 16 0.84 14.57 -4.17
CA PRO A 16 0.66 13.54 -3.12
C PRO A 16 -0.59 13.76 -2.24
N TYR A 17 -1.20 12.64 -1.83
CA TYR A 17 -2.32 12.60 -0.88
C TYR A 17 -1.86 11.98 0.44
N GLN A 18 -2.24 12.57 1.57
CA GLN A 18 -1.96 12.04 2.89
C GLN A 18 -3.17 12.23 3.82
N THR A 19 -3.53 11.17 4.55
CA THR A 19 -4.59 11.21 5.56
C THR A 19 -4.25 10.27 6.72
N PRO A 20 -4.63 10.61 7.96
CA PRO A 20 -4.68 9.63 9.05
C PRO A 20 -5.66 8.50 8.70
N ILE A 21 -5.39 7.30 9.20
CA ILE A 21 -6.32 6.16 9.13
C ILE A 21 -7.13 6.16 10.42
N SER A 22 -8.45 6.32 10.31
CA SER A 22 -9.38 6.31 11.45
C SER A 22 -10.62 5.48 11.12
N PRO A 23 -11.01 4.49 11.97
CA PRO A 23 -10.30 4.07 13.19
C PRO A 23 -8.94 3.43 12.87
N PRO A 24 -8.05 3.25 13.87
CA PRO A 24 -6.77 2.55 13.67
C PRO A 24 -6.98 1.18 13.03
N LEU A 25 -5.98 0.72 12.26
CA LEU A 25 -6.04 -0.57 11.58
C LEU A 25 -6.26 -1.71 12.58
N SER A 26 -7.26 -2.55 12.30
CA SER A 26 -7.55 -3.79 13.01
C SER A 26 -7.56 -4.95 12.03
N VAL A 27 -7.49 -6.18 12.53
CA VAL A 27 -7.56 -7.37 11.69
C VAL A 27 -8.85 -7.35 10.86
N GLY A 28 -8.71 -7.60 9.56
CA GLY A 28 -9.81 -7.54 8.60
C GLY A 28 -10.03 -6.15 8.00
N THR A 29 -9.39 -5.08 8.51
CA THR A 29 -9.47 -3.76 7.88
C THR A 29 -8.88 -3.80 6.47
N GLN A 30 -9.60 -3.24 5.50
CA GLN A 30 -9.16 -3.10 4.12
C GLN A 30 -8.99 -1.63 3.75
N ILE A 31 -7.87 -1.29 3.12
CA ILE A 31 -7.62 0.01 2.50
C ILE A 31 -7.69 -0.19 0.99
N HIS A 32 -8.54 0.59 0.33
CA HIS A 32 -8.72 0.55 -1.11
C HIS A 32 -8.10 1.80 -1.73
N VAL A 33 -7.12 1.62 -2.61
CA VAL A 33 -6.49 2.71 -3.37
C VAL A 33 -6.76 2.46 -4.84
N SER A 34 -7.49 3.37 -5.49
CA SER A 34 -7.80 3.28 -6.92
C SER A 34 -7.23 4.47 -7.65
N GLY A 35 -6.61 4.25 -8.81
CA GLY A 35 -5.97 5.32 -9.57
C GLY A 35 -5.59 4.89 -10.98
N THR A 36 -5.14 5.86 -11.77
CA THR A 36 -4.55 5.63 -13.09
C THR A 36 -3.11 6.16 -13.06
N PRO A 37 -2.10 5.29 -13.10
CA PRO A 37 -0.71 5.69 -12.95
C PRO A 37 -0.20 6.28 -14.26
N THR A 38 0.23 7.54 -14.24
CA THR A 38 0.72 8.25 -15.44
C THR A 38 2.24 8.41 -15.45
N GLY A 39 2.89 8.43 -14.28
CA GLY A 39 4.33 8.53 -14.14
C GLY A 39 5.09 7.24 -14.42
N SER A 40 6.43 7.30 -14.38
CA SER A 40 7.30 6.12 -14.42
C SER A 40 7.23 5.30 -13.13
N ARG A 41 6.88 5.94 -12.01
CA ARG A 41 6.77 5.34 -10.68
C ARG A 41 5.66 6.03 -9.88
N PHE A 42 5.13 5.34 -8.89
CA PHE A 42 4.37 5.96 -7.80
C PHE A 42 4.57 5.14 -6.53
N GLU A 43 4.16 5.68 -5.39
CA GLU A 43 4.24 4.96 -4.12
C GLU A 43 2.97 5.13 -3.30
N VAL A 44 2.66 4.09 -2.54
CA VAL A 44 1.67 4.11 -1.46
C VAL A 44 2.41 3.68 -0.19
N ASN A 45 2.47 4.59 0.78
CA ASN A 45 3.12 4.34 2.06
C ASN A 45 2.08 4.22 3.16
N LEU A 46 2.12 3.14 3.92
CA LEU A 46 1.47 3.06 5.23
C LEU A 46 2.48 3.39 6.30
N LYS A 47 2.12 4.33 7.17
CA LYS A 47 2.98 4.80 8.24
C LYS A 47 2.38 4.53 9.62
N ASN A 48 3.24 4.26 10.61
CA ASN A 48 2.84 4.21 12.00
C ASN A 48 2.82 5.62 12.63
N TYR A 49 2.45 5.73 13.91
CA TYR A 49 2.43 7.01 14.64
C TYR A 49 3.82 7.64 14.84
N GLN A 50 4.90 6.89 14.61
CA GLN A 50 6.29 7.35 14.71
C GLN A 50 6.86 7.78 13.35
N ASP A 51 6.02 7.85 12.31
CA ASP A 51 6.38 8.14 10.92
C ASP A 51 7.25 7.07 10.24
N ASP A 52 7.42 5.88 10.85
CA ASP A 52 8.04 4.73 10.19
C ASP A 52 7.12 4.21 9.09
N ILE A 53 7.70 3.80 7.96
CA ILE A 53 6.97 3.20 6.85
C ILE A 53 6.87 1.69 7.11
N VAL A 54 5.69 1.24 7.53
CA VAL A 54 5.42 -0.20 7.78
C VAL A 54 5.15 -0.97 6.48
N LEU A 55 4.72 -0.27 5.44
CA LEU A 55 4.58 -0.80 4.08
C LEU A 55 4.86 0.30 3.08
N HIS A 56 5.88 0.10 2.25
CA HIS A 56 6.16 0.87 1.06
C HIS A 56 5.78 0.04 -0.16
N PHE A 57 4.74 0.46 -0.89
CA PHE A 57 4.31 -0.17 -2.13
C PHE A 57 4.73 0.73 -3.30
N ASN A 58 5.73 0.33 -4.08
CA ASN A 58 6.32 1.17 -5.11
C ASN A 58 6.41 0.47 -6.48
N PRO A 59 5.34 0.56 -7.29
CA PRO A 59 5.38 0.22 -8.70
C PRO A 59 6.38 1.07 -9.48
N ARG A 60 7.29 0.41 -10.18
CA ARG A 60 8.29 1.00 -11.08
C ARG A 60 8.05 0.49 -12.50
N PHE A 61 7.41 1.30 -13.34
CA PHE A 61 7.07 0.95 -14.73
C PHE A 61 8.30 0.96 -15.66
N ASP A 62 9.33 1.71 -15.30
CA ASP A 62 10.63 1.73 -15.95
C ASP A 62 11.47 0.48 -15.65
N ASP A 63 11.34 -0.08 -14.45
CA ASP A 63 12.04 -1.30 -14.01
C ASP A 63 11.20 -2.58 -14.18
N TYR A 64 9.98 -2.44 -14.71
CA TYR A 64 8.96 -3.50 -14.83
C TYR A 64 8.77 -4.32 -13.55
N ALA A 65 8.82 -3.66 -12.39
CA ALA A 65 8.84 -4.31 -11.09
C ALA A 65 7.93 -3.60 -10.08
N LEU A 66 7.35 -4.40 -9.19
CA LEU A 66 6.79 -3.91 -7.94
C LEU A 66 7.83 -4.08 -6.84
N ILE A 67 8.18 -2.99 -6.17
CA ILE A 67 9.06 -3.01 -4.99
C ILE A 67 8.20 -2.87 -3.73
N LEU A 68 8.37 -3.80 -2.81
CA LEU A 68 7.85 -3.73 -1.45
C LEU A 68 9.01 -3.52 -0.48
N ASN A 69 8.83 -2.66 0.51
CA ASN A 69 9.82 -2.46 1.56
C ASN A 69 9.16 -1.93 2.84
N SER A 70 9.96 -1.74 3.88
CA SER A 70 9.64 -0.96 5.08
C SER A 70 10.82 -0.04 5.40
N ALA A 71 10.57 1.04 6.12
CA ALA A 71 11.62 1.93 6.61
C ALA A 71 11.39 2.25 8.08
N GLN A 72 12.41 1.99 8.90
CA GLN A 72 12.38 2.24 10.34
C GLN A 72 13.43 3.28 10.69
N ARG A 73 13.03 4.33 11.41
CA ARG A 73 13.92 5.46 11.77
C ARG A 73 14.65 6.04 10.55
N GLY A 74 13.97 6.09 9.41
CA GLY A 74 14.50 6.60 8.14
C GLY A 74 15.45 5.63 7.40
N ALA A 75 15.75 4.45 7.94
CA ALA A 75 16.56 3.44 7.26
C ALA A 75 15.66 2.43 6.53
N TRP A 76 15.90 2.25 5.22
CA TRP A 76 15.23 1.26 4.40
C TRP A 76 15.66 -0.16 4.79
N GLY A 77 14.70 -1.08 4.82
CA GLY A 77 14.95 -2.51 4.93
C GLY A 77 15.38 -3.12 3.59
N GLN A 78 15.36 -4.45 3.55
CA GLN A 78 15.60 -5.22 2.34
C GLN A 78 14.41 -5.09 1.38
N GLU A 79 14.68 -4.73 0.12
CA GLU A 79 13.64 -4.69 -0.92
C GLU A 79 13.14 -6.10 -1.26
N GLU A 80 11.83 -6.29 -1.27
CA GLU A 80 11.17 -7.42 -1.90
C GLU A 80 10.72 -7.01 -3.31
N ARG A 81 11.18 -7.75 -4.32
CA ARG A 81 10.86 -7.49 -5.72
C ARG A 81 9.86 -8.50 -6.25
N GLN A 82 8.78 -8.01 -6.85
CA GLN A 82 7.75 -8.82 -7.49
C GLN A 82 7.54 -8.39 -8.95
N SER A 83 6.91 -9.25 -9.75
CA SER A 83 6.45 -8.88 -11.08
C SER A 83 5.40 -7.77 -10.96
N LEU A 84 5.42 -6.83 -11.91
CA LEU A 84 4.51 -5.69 -11.89
C LEU A 84 3.11 -6.12 -12.37
N PRO A 85 2.06 -6.12 -11.52
CA PRO A 85 0.74 -6.62 -11.88
C PRO A 85 -0.16 -5.55 -12.51
N MET A 86 0.42 -4.44 -12.98
CA MET A 86 -0.32 -3.27 -13.46
C MET A 86 0.37 -2.62 -14.65
N GLN A 87 -0.40 -1.83 -15.41
CA GLN A 87 0.08 -1.15 -16.62
C GLN A 87 -0.07 0.36 -16.48
N ARG A 88 0.93 1.11 -16.98
CA ARG A 88 0.89 2.57 -17.03
C ARG A 88 -0.28 3.03 -17.88
N GLY A 89 -1.02 4.02 -17.40
CA GLY A 89 -2.20 4.57 -18.07
C GLY A 89 -3.48 3.73 -17.92
N ILE A 90 -3.42 2.57 -17.26
CA ILE A 90 -4.59 1.73 -17.00
C ILE A 90 -5.02 1.86 -15.54
N ARG A 91 -6.33 2.01 -15.32
CA ARG A 91 -6.89 2.08 -13.97
C ARG A 91 -6.63 0.78 -13.20
N PHE A 92 -6.18 0.90 -11.96
CA PHE A 92 -6.03 -0.23 -11.04
C PHE A 92 -6.79 0.03 -9.74
N THR A 93 -7.01 -1.05 -8.98
CA THR A 93 -7.43 -1.02 -7.58
C THR A 93 -6.47 -1.87 -6.76
N LEU A 94 -5.78 -1.23 -5.82
CA LEU A 94 -4.98 -1.88 -4.80
C LEU A 94 -5.83 -2.07 -3.54
N VAL A 95 -5.84 -3.29 -3.00
CA VAL A 95 -6.49 -3.62 -1.73
C VAL A 95 -5.42 -4.06 -0.75
N ILE A 96 -5.24 -3.31 0.33
CA ILE A 96 -4.34 -3.67 1.43
C ILE A 96 -5.20 -4.17 2.58
N MET A 97 -4.98 -5.41 3.01
CA MET A 97 -5.75 -6.03 4.10
C MET A 97 -4.85 -6.26 5.31
N ALA A 98 -5.26 -5.74 6.46
CA ALA A 98 -4.62 -6.09 7.73
C ALA A 98 -5.04 -7.51 8.13
N THR A 99 -4.07 -8.41 8.27
CA THR A 99 -4.30 -9.81 8.65
C THR A 99 -3.49 -10.18 9.89
N ASN A 100 -4.00 -11.11 10.68
CA ASN A 100 -3.18 -11.85 11.64
C ASN A 100 -2.51 -12.97 10.89
N LYS A 101 -1.28 -12.78 10.43
CA LYS A 101 -0.49 -13.92 9.99
C LYS A 101 0.12 -14.57 11.23
N GLU A 102 -0.55 -15.58 11.76
CA GLU A 102 0.16 -16.66 12.47
C GLU A 102 0.96 -17.41 11.39
N TYR A 103 2.28 -17.48 11.55
CA TYR A 103 3.09 -18.38 10.75
C TYR A 103 2.73 -19.81 11.16
N SER A 104 1.89 -20.48 10.38
CA SER A 104 1.85 -21.94 10.34
C SER A 104 2.56 -22.40 9.09
N GLU A 105 3.84 -22.78 9.24
CA GLU A 105 4.46 -23.66 8.27
C GLU A 105 3.70 -25.00 8.33
N SER A 106 3.00 -25.34 7.26
CA SER A 106 2.49 -26.69 7.05
C SER A 106 3.50 -27.41 6.17
N THR A 107 4.22 -28.35 6.79
CA THR A 107 5.04 -29.37 6.12
C THR A 107 4.19 -30.27 5.24
#